data_AF-A0A0K0D3Y9-F1
#
_entry.id   AF-A0A0K0D3Y9-F1
#
_cell.length_a   1.000
_cell.length_b   1.000
_cell.length_c   1.000
_cell.angle_alpha   90.00
_cell.angle_beta   90.00
_cell.angle_gamma   90.00
#
_symmetry.space_group_name_H-M   'P 1'
#
loop_
_entity.id
_entity.type
_entity.pdbx_description
1 polymer ?
#
loop_
_entity_poly.entity_id
_entity_poly.type
_entity_poly.pdbx_seq_one_letter_code
_entity_poly.pdbx_strand_id
1 'polypeptide(L)'
;MQSDGGLCNVKDFCGSKAILSGPAGGVIGVALTAYDMTTKRPVIGFDMGGTSTDVCRYSGALEHVMETTTAGVTIQAPQLDINTIAAGGGSRLTFENGIFMVGPESVGAHPGPVCYRKGGNLAITDANLILGRILPDYFPKIFGPKSDEALDSDASYTAMEKLTNRINEYLGKNTDSIDKTYTVQEVALGFIAVANEEMCRPIRALTQARGFDTSAHVLACFGGAGGQHACAIARLLGIRTVLIHKYSSLLSAYGIALAEVVSEVQEPVNLVFSRGSLETVPLFTERFAMLSEQAEKRLKEQGFNSVHFERFLHMRYARTDCAIMVMGNYDSTNPETLSSFMTAFNANYKREFGFVLPDREVIVDDIRVRGIASSCIKNDELIEMASDPNSAVPVTATKTFFEASYPFAKGRFLETAVYEKKDLLAGHVLRGPAIILDRNSTIVVEPLCSAVITTDGSIRLDVCSREAQRIGTQVWRESEEYN
;
A
#
# COMPACT_ATOMS: atom_id res chain seq x y z
N MET A 1 -4.68 -19.57 1.33
CA MET A 1 -3.93 -18.43 1.86
C MET A 1 -4.51 -18.05 3.20
N GLN A 2 -3.68 -17.94 4.22
CA GLN A 2 -4.05 -17.47 5.55
C GLN A 2 -3.65 -15.98 5.73
N SER A 3 -4.16 -15.34 6.78
CA SER A 3 -3.84 -13.96 7.16
C SER A 3 -2.36 -13.72 7.47
N ASP A 4 -1.61 -14.77 7.79
CA ASP A 4 -0.17 -14.75 8.09
C ASP A 4 0.74 -14.69 6.83
N GLY A 5 0.14 -14.71 5.64
CA GLY A 5 0.83 -14.71 4.35
C GLY A 5 1.24 -16.08 3.82
N GLY A 6 0.94 -17.16 4.53
CA GLY A 6 1.28 -18.52 4.11
C GLY A 6 0.10 -19.34 3.60
N LEU A 7 0.43 -20.42 2.90
CA LEU A 7 -0.53 -21.43 2.48
C LEU A 7 -0.63 -22.53 3.54
N CYS A 8 -1.84 -23.06 3.74
CA CYS A 8 -2.10 -24.23 4.56
C CYS A 8 -2.97 -25.24 3.80
N ASN A 9 -3.02 -26.47 4.29
CA ASN A 9 -3.97 -27.45 3.80
C ASN A 9 -5.40 -26.99 4.05
N VAL A 10 -6.33 -27.32 3.14
CA VAL A 10 -7.76 -26.97 3.29
C VAL A 10 -8.37 -27.52 4.58
N LYS A 11 -7.87 -28.65 5.08
CA LYS A 11 -8.33 -29.27 6.34
C LYS A 11 -7.99 -28.43 7.57
N ASP A 12 -6.93 -27.63 7.49
CA ASP A 12 -6.41 -26.80 8.58
C ASP A 12 -6.86 -25.33 8.45
N PHE A 13 -7.61 -25.01 7.39
CA PHE A 13 -8.07 -23.66 7.10
C PHE A 13 -9.33 -23.32 7.91
N CYS A 14 -9.30 -22.22 8.63
CA CYS A 14 -10.45 -21.73 9.41
C CYS A 14 -10.75 -20.26 9.12
N GLY A 15 -12.01 -19.86 9.34
CA GLY A 15 -12.49 -18.52 8.98
C GLY A 15 -11.74 -17.37 9.65
N SER A 16 -11.30 -17.53 10.91
CA SER A 16 -10.52 -16.50 11.61
C SER A 16 -9.15 -16.26 10.97
N LYS A 17 -8.56 -17.28 10.35
CA LYS A 17 -7.31 -17.19 9.58
C LYS A 17 -7.53 -16.79 8.11
N ALA A 18 -8.77 -16.60 7.69
CA ALA A 18 -9.11 -16.17 6.33
C ALA A 18 -9.26 -14.64 6.21
N ILE A 19 -9.35 -13.93 7.34
CA ILE A 19 -9.57 -12.49 7.41
C ILE A 19 -8.38 -11.78 6.76
N LEU A 20 -8.61 -10.91 5.78
CA LEU A 20 -7.55 -10.25 4.99
C LEU A 20 -6.61 -11.22 4.24
N SER A 21 -7.02 -12.46 3.96
CA SER A 21 -6.20 -13.41 3.17
C SER A 21 -5.91 -12.96 1.74
N GLY A 22 -6.80 -12.18 1.11
CA GLY A 22 -6.56 -11.56 -0.18
C GLY A 22 -5.43 -10.52 -0.12
N PRO A 23 -5.57 -9.47 0.73
CA PRO A 23 -4.50 -8.50 0.99
C PRO A 23 -3.17 -9.12 1.41
N ALA A 24 -3.20 -10.19 2.22
CA ALA A 24 -2.00 -10.95 2.59
C ALA A 24 -1.25 -11.48 1.35
N GLY A 25 -1.98 -11.98 0.34
CA GLY A 25 -1.42 -12.30 -0.97
C GLY A 25 -0.75 -11.10 -1.65
N GLY A 26 -1.34 -9.92 -1.54
CA GLY A 26 -0.75 -8.67 -2.03
C GLY A 26 0.59 -8.34 -1.37
N VAL A 27 0.69 -8.52 -0.04
CA VAL A 27 1.96 -8.34 0.70
C VAL A 27 3.04 -9.27 0.19
N ILE A 28 2.72 -10.55 -0.03
CA ILE A 28 3.67 -11.53 -0.61
C ILE A 28 4.09 -11.09 -2.03
N GLY A 29 3.13 -10.65 -2.84
CA GLY A 29 3.41 -10.11 -4.17
C GLY A 29 4.39 -8.93 -4.12
N VAL A 30 4.18 -7.98 -3.22
CA VAL A 30 5.07 -6.84 -2.99
C VAL A 30 6.46 -7.29 -2.54
N ALA A 31 6.53 -8.19 -1.56
CA ALA A 31 7.79 -8.71 -1.01
C ALA A 31 8.65 -9.37 -2.09
N LEU A 32 8.04 -10.11 -3.01
CA LEU A 32 8.76 -10.87 -4.04
C LEU A 32 9.04 -10.09 -5.32
N THR A 33 8.26 -9.05 -5.63
CA THR A 33 8.36 -8.34 -6.91
C THR A 33 8.93 -6.92 -6.83
N ALA A 34 8.82 -6.27 -5.67
CA ALA A 34 9.22 -4.88 -5.51
C ALA A 34 10.43 -4.69 -4.57
N TYR A 35 10.71 -5.65 -3.68
CA TYR A 35 11.87 -5.58 -2.80
C TYR A 35 13.13 -6.07 -3.52
N ASP A 36 14.08 -5.17 -3.71
CA ASP A 36 15.38 -5.51 -4.28
C ASP A 36 16.38 -5.86 -3.16
N MET A 37 16.87 -7.10 -3.19
CA MET A 37 17.86 -7.63 -2.24
C MET A 37 19.20 -6.89 -2.28
N THR A 38 19.51 -6.19 -3.38
CA THR A 38 20.75 -5.44 -3.57
C THR A 38 20.68 -4.09 -2.88
N THR A 39 19.66 -3.29 -3.18
CA THR A 39 19.49 -1.96 -2.59
C THR A 39 18.90 -2.02 -1.17
N LYS A 40 18.19 -3.10 -0.83
CA LYS A 40 17.52 -3.33 0.46
C LYS A 40 16.63 -2.17 0.91
N ARG A 41 16.09 -1.40 -0.06
CA ARG A 41 15.18 -0.30 0.24
C ARG A 41 13.86 -0.87 0.72
N PRO A 42 13.30 -0.38 1.84
CA PRO A 42 12.00 -0.83 2.31
C PRO A 42 10.92 -0.41 1.31
N VAL A 43 9.87 -1.22 1.22
CA VAL A 43 8.79 -1.05 0.26
C VAL A 43 7.48 -0.85 1.01
N ILE A 44 6.67 0.09 0.53
CA ILE A 44 5.29 0.28 0.98
C ILE A 44 4.39 -0.29 -0.11
N GLY A 45 3.62 -1.31 0.23
CA GLY A 45 2.58 -1.83 -0.67
C GLY A 45 1.33 -0.95 -0.58
N PHE A 46 0.76 -0.65 -1.73
CA PHE A 46 -0.46 0.15 -1.88
C PHE A 46 -1.38 -0.55 -2.90
N ASP A 47 -2.35 -1.32 -2.40
CA ASP A 47 -3.38 -1.98 -3.19
C ASP A 47 -4.64 -1.12 -3.19
N MET A 48 -4.97 -0.47 -4.31
CA MET A 48 -6.21 0.30 -4.41
C MET A 48 -7.19 -0.37 -5.36
N GLY A 49 -8.29 -0.85 -4.78
CA GLY A 49 -9.40 -1.46 -5.49
C GLY A 49 -10.57 -0.51 -5.71
N GLY A 50 -11.73 -1.09 -5.97
CA GLY A 50 -12.99 -0.36 -6.14
C GLY A 50 -13.67 0.06 -4.83
N THR A 51 -13.32 -0.53 -3.69
CA THR A 51 -14.03 -0.28 -2.41
C THR A 51 -13.11 0.18 -1.30
N SER A 52 -11.92 -0.42 -1.23
CA SER A 52 -10.94 -0.20 -0.18
C SER A 52 -9.55 -0.05 -0.77
N THR A 53 -8.65 0.40 0.08
CA THR A 53 -7.21 0.37 -0.15
C THR A 53 -6.56 -0.38 1.00
N ASP A 54 -5.70 -1.33 0.67
CA ASP A 54 -4.89 -2.09 1.62
C ASP A 54 -3.44 -1.62 1.54
N VAL A 55 -2.85 -1.27 2.68
CA VAL A 55 -1.46 -0.83 2.75
C VAL A 55 -0.65 -1.72 3.69
N CYS A 56 0.60 -1.97 3.31
CA CYS A 56 1.54 -2.77 4.09
C CYS A 56 2.95 -2.20 3.97
N ARG A 57 3.85 -2.65 4.83
CA ARG A 57 5.27 -2.33 4.77
C ARG A 57 6.09 -3.62 4.74
N TYR A 58 7.08 -3.68 3.85
CA TYR A 58 8.03 -4.79 3.77
C TYR A 58 9.46 -4.27 3.77
N SER A 59 10.32 -4.90 4.57
CA SER A 59 11.73 -4.49 4.69
C SER A 59 12.69 -5.67 4.82
N GLY A 60 12.47 -6.70 3.99
CA GLY A 60 13.28 -7.92 3.96
C GLY A 60 12.78 -9.04 4.87
N ALA A 61 11.79 -8.78 5.70
CA ALA A 61 11.04 -9.77 6.46
C ALA A 61 9.57 -9.35 6.53
N LEU A 62 8.68 -10.34 6.66
CA LEU A 62 7.25 -10.10 6.87
C LEU A 62 7.03 -9.62 8.30
N GLU A 63 6.23 -8.57 8.47
CA GLU A 63 5.85 -8.07 9.78
C GLU A 63 4.51 -8.70 10.18
N HIS A 64 4.51 -9.41 11.32
CA HIS A 64 3.30 -10.01 11.89
C HIS A 64 2.83 -9.26 13.12
N VAL A 65 1.52 -9.08 13.22
CA VAL A 65 0.80 -8.59 14.39
C VAL A 65 -0.03 -9.73 14.99
N MET A 66 -0.16 -9.74 16.31
CA MET A 66 -0.92 -10.77 17.04
C MET A 66 -2.33 -10.34 17.38
N GLU A 67 -2.53 -9.03 17.53
CA GLU A 67 -3.81 -8.42 17.87
C GLU A 67 -4.16 -7.42 16.79
N THR A 68 -5.34 -7.60 16.19
CA THR A 68 -5.92 -6.62 15.26
C THR A 68 -7.37 -6.36 15.64
N THR A 69 -7.84 -5.15 15.41
CA THR A 69 -9.26 -4.81 15.52
C THR A 69 -9.83 -4.58 14.14
N THR A 70 -10.67 -5.51 13.68
CA THR A 70 -11.36 -5.41 12.39
C THR A 70 -12.85 -5.21 12.62
N ALA A 71 -13.42 -4.11 12.09
CA ALA A 71 -14.84 -3.77 12.25
C ALA A 71 -15.32 -3.79 13.72
N GLY A 72 -14.47 -3.35 14.65
CA GLY A 72 -14.77 -3.31 16.10
C GLY A 72 -14.62 -4.64 16.83
N VAL A 73 -14.18 -5.71 16.16
CA VAL A 73 -13.91 -7.02 16.76
C VAL A 73 -12.40 -7.24 16.88
N THR A 74 -11.94 -7.51 18.09
CA THR A 74 -10.52 -7.85 18.35
C THR A 74 -10.26 -9.32 18.05
N ILE A 75 -9.26 -9.58 17.20
CA ILE A 75 -8.83 -10.91 16.79
C ILE A 75 -7.43 -11.13 17.35
N GLN A 76 -7.26 -12.22 18.10
CA GLN A 76 -6.00 -12.63 18.73
C GLN A 76 -5.41 -13.82 17.95
N ALA A 77 -4.83 -13.53 16.79
CA ALA A 77 -4.20 -14.52 15.93
C ALA A 77 -3.07 -13.86 15.11
N PRO A 78 -2.01 -14.60 14.74
CA PRO A 78 -0.97 -14.06 13.87
C PRO A 78 -1.55 -13.64 12.51
N GLN A 79 -1.28 -12.40 12.12
CA GLN A 79 -1.67 -11.81 10.84
C GLN A 79 -0.55 -10.92 10.33
N LEU A 80 -0.48 -10.68 9.02
CA LEU A 80 0.40 -9.65 8.48
C LEU A 80 -0.08 -8.26 8.90
N ASP A 81 0.86 -7.34 9.14
CA ASP A 81 0.57 -5.94 9.48
C ASP A 81 0.03 -5.20 8.23
N ILE A 82 -1.29 -5.26 8.06
CA ILE A 82 -2.02 -4.66 6.95
C ILE A 82 -3.04 -3.67 7.51
N ASN A 83 -2.97 -2.43 7.05
CA ASN A 83 -3.98 -1.43 7.35
C ASN A 83 -4.89 -1.24 6.14
N THR A 84 -6.18 -1.52 6.33
CA THR A 84 -7.22 -1.29 5.33
C THR A 84 -7.92 0.03 5.60
N ILE A 85 -8.11 0.83 4.56
CA ILE A 85 -8.94 2.03 4.60
C ILE A 85 -10.10 1.93 3.61
N ALA A 86 -11.26 2.47 3.99
CA ALA A 86 -12.47 2.56 3.16
C ALA A 86 -12.37 3.67 2.09
N ALA A 87 -11.22 3.75 1.42
CA ALA A 87 -10.93 4.65 0.32
C ALA A 87 -10.57 3.80 -0.91
N GLY A 88 -11.38 3.81 -1.95
CA GLY A 88 -11.16 3.10 -3.22
C GLY A 88 -11.91 3.79 -4.35
N GLY A 89 -11.88 3.26 -5.58
CA GLY A 89 -12.54 3.91 -6.73
C GLY A 89 -14.02 4.26 -6.53
N GLY A 90 -14.73 3.46 -5.73
CA GLY A 90 -16.13 3.61 -5.37
C GLY A 90 -16.38 4.41 -4.09
N SER A 91 -15.38 5.03 -3.46
CA SER A 91 -15.64 5.88 -2.29
C SER A 91 -16.49 7.07 -2.67
N ARG A 92 -17.60 7.23 -1.95
CA ARG A 92 -18.64 8.21 -2.25
C ARG A 92 -18.14 9.63 -2.00
N LEU A 93 -18.51 10.56 -2.88
CA LEU A 93 -18.18 11.98 -2.79
C LEU A 93 -19.38 12.76 -2.25
N THR A 94 -19.21 13.48 -1.14
CA THR A 94 -20.25 14.34 -0.56
C THR A 94 -19.68 15.68 -0.11
N PHE A 95 -20.57 16.65 0.03
CA PHE A 95 -20.23 17.97 0.56
C PHE A 95 -21.21 18.33 1.67
N GLU A 96 -20.68 18.57 2.86
CA GLU A 96 -21.45 18.87 4.06
C GLU A 96 -20.78 20.01 4.84
N ASN A 97 -21.54 21.05 5.15
CA ASN A 97 -21.11 22.17 6.00
C ASN A 97 -19.74 22.78 5.60
N GLY A 98 -19.48 22.97 4.31
CA GLY A 98 -18.22 23.55 3.83
C GLY A 98 -17.08 22.54 3.62
N ILE A 99 -17.29 21.27 3.94
CA ILE A 99 -16.26 20.23 3.92
C ILE A 99 -16.50 19.25 2.78
N PHE A 100 -15.43 18.96 2.04
CA PHE A 100 -15.38 17.89 1.04
C PHE A 100 -15.15 16.57 1.77
N MET A 101 -16.04 15.61 1.59
CA MET A 101 -15.95 14.30 2.23
C MET A 101 -15.83 13.19 1.18
N VAL A 102 -14.95 12.23 1.44
CA VAL A 102 -14.71 11.06 0.60
C VAL A 102 -14.80 9.81 1.47
N GLY A 103 -15.77 8.94 1.19
CA GLY A 103 -16.06 7.80 2.04
C GLY A 103 -16.60 8.21 3.42
N PRO A 104 -16.60 7.30 4.42
CA PRO A 104 -16.17 5.90 4.36
C PRO A 104 -17.14 5.01 3.57
N GLU A 105 -18.32 5.52 3.22
CA GLU A 105 -19.28 4.78 2.40
C GLU A 105 -18.75 4.55 0.99
N SER A 106 -18.90 3.33 0.49
CA SER A 106 -18.63 2.96 -0.90
C SER A 106 -19.94 2.78 -1.66
N VAL A 107 -19.97 3.22 -2.91
CA VAL A 107 -21.06 2.96 -3.85
C VAL A 107 -21.00 1.55 -4.45
N GLY A 108 -19.93 0.79 -4.16
CA GLY A 108 -19.71 -0.57 -4.63
C GLY A 108 -19.58 -0.68 -6.15
N ALA A 109 -19.96 -1.84 -6.71
CA ALA A 109 -20.07 -2.05 -8.15
C ALA A 109 -21.52 -2.04 -8.66
N HIS A 110 -22.48 -2.14 -7.73
CA HIS A 110 -23.92 -2.06 -7.97
C HIS A 110 -24.58 -1.36 -6.77
N PRO A 111 -25.16 -0.15 -6.92
CA PRO A 111 -25.29 0.57 -8.18
C PRO A 111 -23.97 1.17 -8.71
N GLY A 112 -22.93 1.30 -7.88
CA GLY A 112 -21.62 1.78 -8.32
C GLY A 112 -21.54 3.29 -8.58
N PRO A 113 -20.44 3.78 -9.17
CA PRO A 113 -20.28 5.17 -9.58
C PRO A 113 -21.36 5.62 -10.57
N VAL A 114 -21.59 6.94 -10.70
CA VAL A 114 -22.59 7.48 -11.65
C VAL A 114 -22.31 7.01 -13.07
N CYS A 115 -21.03 6.98 -13.48
CA CYS A 115 -20.60 6.53 -14.79
C CYS A 115 -20.96 5.08 -15.12
N TYR A 116 -21.38 4.25 -14.15
CA TYR A 116 -21.73 2.85 -14.40
C TYR A 116 -23.15 2.63 -14.94
N ARG A 117 -23.94 3.70 -15.11
CA ARG A 117 -25.31 3.66 -15.68
C ARG A 117 -26.32 2.81 -14.88
N LYS A 118 -26.14 2.72 -13.56
CA LYS A 118 -26.98 1.88 -12.65
C LYS A 118 -27.67 2.67 -11.53
N GLY A 119 -27.71 4.01 -11.64
CA GLY A 119 -28.39 4.88 -10.67
C GLY A 119 -27.63 5.07 -9.35
N GLY A 120 -26.30 5.01 -9.39
CA GLY A 120 -25.45 5.20 -8.21
C GLY A 120 -25.12 6.66 -7.89
N ASN A 121 -24.15 6.87 -7.01
CA ASN A 121 -23.74 8.20 -6.54
C ASN A 121 -22.32 8.54 -7.02
N LEU A 122 -21.97 9.83 -6.96
CA LEU A 122 -20.63 10.30 -7.30
C LEU A 122 -19.57 9.58 -6.46
N ALA A 123 -18.54 9.07 -7.13
CA ALA A 123 -17.40 8.39 -6.53
C ALA A 123 -16.06 8.86 -7.08
N ILE A 124 -14.95 8.40 -6.50
CA ILE A 124 -13.58 8.70 -6.98
C ILE A 124 -13.42 8.38 -8.47
N THR A 125 -14.00 7.27 -8.96
CA THR A 125 -13.98 6.90 -10.38
C THR A 125 -14.64 7.98 -11.26
N ASP A 126 -15.74 8.60 -10.83
CA ASP A 126 -16.38 9.70 -11.56
C ASP A 126 -15.45 10.92 -11.64
N ALA A 127 -14.77 11.25 -10.54
CA ALA A 127 -13.82 12.36 -10.51
C ALA A 127 -12.62 12.10 -11.44
N ASN A 128 -12.04 10.89 -11.42
CA ASN A 128 -10.95 10.53 -12.33
C ASN A 128 -11.40 10.53 -13.80
N LEU A 129 -12.65 10.13 -14.09
CA LEU A 129 -13.22 10.20 -15.43
C LEU A 129 -13.34 11.67 -15.91
N ILE A 130 -13.90 12.56 -15.08
CA ILE A 130 -14.04 14.00 -15.39
C ILE A 130 -12.69 14.67 -15.64
N LEU A 131 -11.65 14.26 -14.89
CA LEU A 131 -10.29 14.78 -15.03
C LEU A 131 -9.53 14.19 -16.23
N GLY A 132 -10.18 13.31 -17.03
CA GLY A 132 -9.59 12.67 -18.22
C GLY A 132 -8.59 11.56 -17.89
N ARG A 133 -8.52 11.11 -16.64
CA ARG A 133 -7.57 10.08 -16.17
C ARG A 133 -8.02 8.66 -16.50
N ILE A 134 -9.31 8.49 -16.82
CA ILE A 134 -9.90 7.23 -17.30
C ILE A 134 -10.47 7.49 -18.68
N LEU A 135 -10.18 6.61 -19.65
CA LEU A 135 -10.68 6.71 -21.01
C LEU A 135 -11.82 5.70 -21.21
N PRO A 136 -13.07 6.14 -21.46
CA PRO A 136 -14.21 5.24 -21.67
C PRO A 136 -14.01 4.20 -22.77
N ASP A 137 -13.36 4.57 -23.87
CA ASP A 137 -13.15 3.68 -25.02
C ASP A 137 -12.25 2.48 -24.72
N TYR A 138 -11.39 2.60 -23.71
CA TYR A 138 -10.47 1.56 -23.27
C TYR A 138 -10.93 0.87 -21.98
N PHE A 139 -12.09 1.25 -21.46
CA PHE A 139 -12.70 0.58 -20.31
C PHE A 139 -13.64 -0.53 -20.80
N PRO A 140 -13.75 -1.68 -20.09
CA PRO A 140 -14.70 -2.72 -20.44
C PRO A 140 -16.12 -2.20 -20.66
N LYS A 141 -16.71 -2.49 -21.82
CA LYS A 141 -18.08 -2.14 -22.17
C LYS A 141 -19.06 -3.11 -21.53
N ILE A 142 -19.23 -3.02 -20.22
CA ILE A 142 -20.04 -3.92 -19.39
C ILE A 142 -21.14 -3.19 -18.61
N PHE A 143 -21.46 -1.96 -19.04
CA PHE A 143 -22.41 -1.10 -18.35
C PHE A 143 -23.73 -0.98 -19.11
N GLY A 144 -24.68 -0.28 -18.49
CA GLY A 144 -26.02 -0.10 -19.05
C GLY A 144 -26.92 -1.34 -18.90
N PRO A 145 -28.19 -1.25 -19.34
CA PRO A 145 -29.19 -2.29 -19.12
C PRO A 145 -28.86 -3.63 -19.79
N LYS A 146 -28.09 -3.60 -20.89
CA LYS A 146 -27.67 -4.79 -21.65
C LYS A 146 -26.23 -5.23 -21.38
N SER A 147 -25.50 -4.50 -20.51
CA SER A 147 -24.09 -4.78 -20.18
C SER A 147 -23.15 -4.76 -21.40
N ASP A 148 -23.36 -3.83 -22.32
CA ASP A 148 -22.60 -3.64 -23.57
C ASP A 148 -22.19 -2.17 -23.81
N GLU A 149 -22.43 -1.28 -22.85
CA GLU A 149 -22.14 0.15 -22.95
C GLU A 149 -20.85 0.54 -22.23
N ALA A 150 -20.22 1.61 -22.70
CA ALA A 150 -19.08 2.25 -22.04
C ALA A 150 -19.52 3.12 -20.85
N LEU A 151 -18.53 3.63 -20.11
CA LEU A 151 -18.75 4.59 -19.02
C LEU A 151 -19.50 5.84 -19.51
N ASP A 152 -20.44 6.32 -18.69
CA ASP A 152 -21.20 7.53 -18.98
C ASP A 152 -20.49 8.79 -18.47
N SER A 153 -19.72 9.44 -19.35
CA SER A 153 -18.99 10.66 -19.00
C SER A 153 -19.92 11.84 -18.75
N ASP A 154 -21.01 11.95 -19.53
CA ASP A 154 -21.97 13.05 -19.43
C ASP A 154 -22.77 12.98 -18.13
N ALA A 155 -23.14 11.76 -17.70
CA ALA A 155 -23.82 11.56 -16.43
C ALA A 155 -22.93 11.97 -15.24
N SER A 156 -21.66 11.58 -15.22
CA SER A 156 -20.71 11.99 -14.19
C SER A 156 -20.51 13.51 -14.17
N TYR A 157 -20.33 14.12 -15.35
CA TYR A 157 -20.17 15.56 -15.47
C TYR A 157 -21.40 16.31 -14.94
N THR A 158 -22.60 15.92 -15.37
CA THR A 158 -23.86 16.53 -14.93
C THR A 158 -24.07 16.39 -13.42
N ALA A 159 -23.75 15.23 -12.84
CA ALA A 159 -23.85 15.02 -11.41
C ALA A 159 -22.84 15.88 -10.63
N MET A 160 -21.60 15.98 -11.10
CA MET A 160 -20.56 16.81 -10.48
C MET A 160 -20.85 18.30 -10.63
N GLU A 161 -21.45 18.73 -11.74
CA GLU A 161 -21.88 20.11 -11.96
C GLU A 161 -22.96 20.53 -10.95
N LYS A 162 -23.95 19.67 -10.69
CA LYS A 162 -24.95 19.91 -9.63
C LYS A 162 -24.31 20.09 -8.27
N LEU A 163 -23.33 19.24 -7.93
CA LEU A 163 -22.59 19.35 -6.68
C LEU A 163 -21.75 20.63 -6.61
N THR A 164 -21.10 21.00 -7.72
CA THR A 164 -20.29 22.22 -7.87
C THR A 164 -21.14 23.46 -7.66
N ASN A 165 -22.33 23.52 -8.26
CA ASN A 165 -23.27 24.63 -8.07
C ASN A 165 -23.68 24.77 -6.60
N ARG A 166 -24.00 23.65 -5.93
CA ARG A 166 -24.31 23.65 -4.49
C ARG A 166 -23.14 24.15 -3.63
N ILE A 167 -21.91 23.80 -3.97
CA ILE A 167 -20.70 24.27 -3.28
C ILE A 167 -20.55 25.80 -3.47
N ASN A 168 -20.65 26.28 -4.70
CA ASN A 168 -20.52 27.70 -5.01
C ASN A 168 -21.63 28.54 -4.35
N GLU A 169 -22.88 28.03 -4.31
CA GLU A 169 -23.98 28.66 -3.58
C GLU A 169 -23.73 28.74 -2.07
N TYR A 170 -23.13 27.70 -1.48
CA TYR A 170 -22.78 27.69 -0.06
C TYR A 170 -21.70 28.74 0.24
N LEU A 171 -20.66 28.83 -0.59
CA LEU A 171 -19.58 29.80 -0.43
C LEU A 171 -20.09 31.25 -0.60
N GLY A 172 -20.94 31.51 -1.59
CA GLY A 172 -21.51 32.84 -1.81
C GLY A 172 -22.41 33.35 -0.68
N LYS A 173 -22.97 32.45 0.14
CA LYS A 173 -23.80 32.81 1.30
C LYS A 173 -23.00 33.10 2.58
N ASN A 174 -21.75 32.65 2.64
CA ASN A 174 -20.90 32.78 3.82
C ASN A 174 -19.90 33.91 3.62
N THR A 175 -20.11 35.03 4.33
CA THR A 175 -19.39 36.31 4.13
C THR A 175 -17.89 36.24 4.45
N ASP A 176 -17.47 35.25 5.25
CA ASP A 176 -16.06 34.98 5.58
C ASP A 176 -15.37 34.04 4.56
N SER A 177 -16.08 33.62 3.51
CA SER A 177 -15.53 32.73 2.48
C SER A 177 -14.66 33.48 1.50
N ILE A 178 -13.65 32.78 0.95
CA ILE A 178 -12.85 33.26 -0.17
C ILE A 178 -13.79 33.56 -1.35
N ASP A 179 -13.65 34.76 -1.96
CA ASP A 179 -14.34 35.13 -3.21
C ASP A 179 -13.78 34.32 -4.38
N LYS A 180 -14.13 33.03 -4.42
CA LYS A 180 -13.71 32.06 -5.42
C LYS A 180 -14.92 31.25 -5.87
N THR A 181 -15.13 31.22 -7.18
CA THR A 181 -16.06 30.28 -7.84
C THR A 181 -15.26 29.09 -8.36
N TYR A 182 -15.67 27.88 -7.98
CA TYR A 182 -15.03 26.65 -8.43
C TYR A 182 -15.64 26.15 -9.74
N THR A 183 -14.78 25.64 -10.61
CA THR A 183 -15.17 24.85 -11.78
C THR A 183 -15.41 23.37 -11.41
N VAL A 184 -16.09 22.63 -12.28
CA VAL A 184 -16.36 21.18 -12.10
C VAL A 184 -15.05 20.39 -11.91
N GLN A 185 -14.02 20.72 -12.71
CA GLN A 185 -12.71 20.07 -12.64
C GLN A 185 -11.98 20.40 -11.34
N GLU A 186 -12.06 21.64 -10.85
CA GLU A 186 -11.47 21.99 -9.56
C GLU A 186 -12.15 21.28 -8.39
N VAL A 187 -13.47 21.11 -8.42
CA VAL A 187 -14.21 20.33 -7.43
C VAL A 187 -13.80 18.85 -7.48
N ALA A 188 -13.77 18.25 -8.67
CA ALA A 188 -13.34 16.87 -8.87
C ALA A 188 -11.90 16.66 -8.35
N LEU A 189 -11.00 17.58 -8.68
CA LEU A 189 -9.61 17.56 -8.21
C LEU A 189 -9.50 17.72 -6.69
N GLY A 190 -10.34 18.57 -6.07
CA GLY A 190 -10.43 18.71 -4.63
C GLY A 190 -10.81 17.40 -3.93
N PHE A 191 -11.79 16.68 -4.47
CA PHE A 191 -12.14 15.35 -3.97
C PHE A 191 -11.00 14.34 -4.11
N ILE A 192 -10.28 14.33 -5.23
CA ILE A 192 -9.09 13.48 -5.40
C ILE A 192 -8.00 13.83 -4.39
N ALA A 193 -7.80 15.11 -4.09
CA ALA A 193 -6.82 15.55 -3.09
C ALA A 193 -7.20 15.04 -1.68
N VAL A 194 -8.47 15.15 -1.29
CA VAL A 194 -8.98 14.59 -0.02
C VAL A 194 -8.78 13.08 0.01
N ALA A 195 -9.14 12.36 -1.06
CA ALA A 195 -8.98 10.92 -1.14
C ALA A 195 -7.52 10.48 -0.97
N ASN A 196 -6.59 11.18 -1.64
CA ASN A 196 -5.15 10.88 -1.55
C ASN A 196 -4.62 11.11 -0.13
N GLU A 197 -5.05 12.17 0.54
CA GLU A 197 -4.64 12.45 1.92
C GLU A 197 -5.19 11.41 2.90
N GLU A 198 -6.45 11.00 2.76
CA GLU A 198 -7.01 9.89 3.55
C GLU A 198 -6.23 8.60 3.33
N MET A 199 -5.90 8.24 2.08
CA MET A 199 -5.09 7.07 1.75
C MET A 199 -3.64 7.16 2.28
N CYS A 200 -3.10 8.36 2.49
CA CYS A 200 -1.76 8.54 3.08
C CYS A 200 -1.74 8.31 4.60
N ARG A 201 -2.86 8.49 5.32
CA ARG A 201 -2.92 8.31 6.78
C ARG A 201 -2.50 6.91 7.25
N PRO A 202 -3.05 5.80 6.73
CA PRO A 202 -2.63 4.47 7.18
C PRO A 202 -1.18 4.16 6.79
N ILE A 203 -0.66 4.76 5.71
CA ILE A 203 0.76 4.63 5.34
C ILE A 203 1.65 5.31 6.38
N ARG A 204 1.30 6.54 6.82
CA ARG A 204 2.03 7.25 7.90
C ARG A 204 1.96 6.50 9.23
N ALA A 205 0.85 5.81 9.51
CA ALA A 205 0.72 4.94 10.69
C ALA A 205 1.69 3.75 10.64
N LEU A 206 1.84 3.09 9.47
CA LEU A 206 2.79 1.99 9.29
C LEU A 206 4.26 2.42 9.22
N THR A 207 4.53 3.72 9.09
CA THR A 207 5.87 4.26 8.85
C THR A 207 6.28 5.27 9.90
N GLN A 208 5.89 6.53 9.75
CA GLN A 208 6.31 7.65 10.60
C GLN A 208 5.95 7.43 12.07
N ALA A 209 4.74 6.93 12.35
CA ALA A 209 4.32 6.63 13.73
C ALA A 209 5.16 5.52 14.39
N ARG A 210 5.82 4.68 13.59
CA ARG A 210 6.73 3.61 14.04
C ARG A 210 8.21 3.97 13.89
N GLY A 211 8.51 5.26 13.67
CA GLY A 211 9.88 5.77 13.58
C GLY A 211 10.58 5.56 12.23
N PHE A 212 9.84 5.27 11.16
CA PHE A 212 10.40 5.11 9.81
C PHE A 212 10.23 6.38 8.95
N ASP A 213 11.28 6.73 8.20
CA ASP A 213 11.22 7.79 7.18
C ASP A 213 10.53 7.28 5.90
N THR A 214 9.37 7.83 5.57
CA THR A 214 8.60 7.47 4.35
C THR A 214 9.39 7.71 3.07
N SER A 215 10.21 8.77 3.01
CA SER A 215 10.91 9.16 1.78
C SER A 215 12.01 8.16 1.36
N ALA A 216 12.50 7.36 2.30
CA ALA A 216 13.46 6.29 2.04
C ALA A 216 12.84 5.07 1.32
N HIS A 217 11.50 4.96 1.34
CA HIS A 217 10.81 3.80 0.79
C HIS A 217 10.65 3.87 -0.73
N VAL A 218 10.33 2.71 -1.31
CA VAL A 218 9.73 2.60 -2.65
C VAL A 218 8.24 2.34 -2.47
N LEU A 219 7.40 2.96 -3.28
CA LEU A 219 5.95 2.69 -3.28
C LEU A 219 5.64 1.60 -4.31
N ALA A 220 5.26 0.41 -3.88
CA ALA A 220 4.73 -0.63 -4.77
C ALA A 220 3.22 -0.41 -4.93
N CYS A 221 2.81 0.14 -6.07
CA CYS A 221 1.43 0.50 -6.35
C CYS A 221 0.78 -0.58 -7.23
N PHE A 222 -0.37 -1.08 -6.77
CA PHE A 222 -1.10 -2.14 -7.44
C PHE A 222 -2.62 -2.04 -7.18
N GLY A 223 -3.38 -3.00 -7.69
CA GLY A 223 -4.83 -2.91 -7.78
C GLY A 223 -5.29 -2.16 -9.04
N GLY A 224 -6.58 -2.23 -9.34
CA GLY A 224 -7.15 -1.67 -10.58
C GLY A 224 -7.19 -0.14 -10.62
N ALA A 225 -7.26 0.52 -9.46
CA ALA A 225 -7.37 1.98 -9.35
C ALA A 225 -6.08 2.67 -8.89
N GLY A 226 -5.10 1.93 -8.36
CA GLY A 226 -3.92 2.53 -7.74
C GLY A 226 -3.07 3.38 -8.68
N GLY A 227 -2.91 2.95 -9.93
CA GLY A 227 -2.11 3.66 -10.94
C GLY A 227 -2.59 5.10 -11.23
N GLN A 228 -3.85 5.41 -10.92
CA GLN A 228 -4.43 6.74 -11.12
C GLN A 228 -4.00 7.74 -10.03
N HIS A 229 -3.55 7.23 -8.88
CA HIS A 229 -3.21 7.99 -7.67
C HIS A 229 -1.71 7.89 -7.29
N ALA A 230 -0.98 6.96 -7.90
CA ALA A 230 0.40 6.63 -7.62
C ALA A 230 1.34 7.83 -7.46
N CYS A 231 1.39 8.73 -8.46
CA CYS A 231 2.27 9.89 -8.45
C CYS A 231 1.92 10.87 -7.31
N ALA A 232 0.63 11.17 -7.12
CA ALA A 232 0.16 12.07 -6.08
C ALA A 232 0.46 11.54 -4.68
N ILE A 233 0.18 10.26 -4.41
CA ILE A 233 0.46 9.62 -3.11
C ILE A 233 1.96 9.61 -2.84
N ALA A 234 2.78 9.19 -3.81
CA ALA A 234 4.22 9.19 -3.66
C ALA A 234 4.74 10.59 -3.29
N ARG A 235 4.22 11.63 -3.96
CA ARG A 235 4.59 13.02 -3.67
C ARG A 235 4.18 13.48 -2.27
N LEU A 236 2.97 13.15 -1.82
CA LEU A 236 2.50 13.50 -0.46
C LEU A 236 3.32 12.83 0.65
N LEU A 237 3.90 11.67 0.35
CA LEU A 237 4.75 10.90 1.27
C LEU A 237 6.25 11.21 1.13
N GLY A 238 6.64 12.04 0.15
CA GLY A 238 8.05 12.33 -0.17
C GLY A 238 8.79 11.18 -0.85
N ILE A 239 8.08 10.17 -1.37
CA ILE A 239 8.64 9.02 -2.07
C ILE A 239 8.98 9.40 -3.52
N ARG A 240 10.20 9.06 -3.95
CA ARG A 240 10.70 9.39 -5.30
C ARG A 240 10.51 8.29 -6.33
N THR A 241 10.27 7.06 -5.89
CA THR A 241 10.19 5.89 -6.78
C THR A 241 8.91 5.13 -6.51
N VAL A 242 8.10 4.95 -7.55
CA VAL A 242 6.95 4.03 -7.55
C VAL A 242 7.26 2.85 -8.46
N LEU A 243 6.94 1.65 -8.02
CA LEU A 243 6.98 0.44 -8.83
C LEU A 243 5.56 -0.07 -9.06
N ILE A 244 5.23 -0.36 -10.31
CA ILE A 244 3.97 -0.97 -10.72
C ILE A 244 4.33 -2.25 -11.47
N HIS A 245 4.12 -3.39 -10.82
CA HIS A 245 4.47 -4.68 -11.39
C HIS A 245 3.65 -4.99 -12.65
N LYS A 246 4.18 -5.80 -13.58
CA LYS A 246 3.45 -6.19 -14.81
C LYS A 246 2.09 -6.86 -14.58
N TYR A 247 1.88 -7.45 -13.40
CA TYR A 247 0.61 -8.04 -12.96
C TYR A 247 -0.06 -7.24 -11.85
N SER A 248 0.14 -5.91 -11.79
CA SER A 248 -0.37 -5.03 -10.72
C SER A 248 -1.87 -5.21 -10.44
N SER A 249 -2.71 -5.37 -11.47
CA SER A 249 -4.15 -5.58 -11.26
C SER A 249 -4.52 -6.92 -10.62
N LEU A 250 -3.60 -7.90 -10.61
CA LEU A 250 -3.79 -9.27 -10.12
C LEU A 250 -2.72 -9.63 -9.08
N LEU A 251 -2.01 -8.65 -8.52
CA LEU A 251 -0.80 -8.90 -7.74
C LEU A 251 -1.08 -9.76 -6.51
N SER A 252 -2.25 -9.60 -5.89
CA SER A 252 -2.67 -10.42 -4.75
C SER A 252 -2.86 -11.89 -5.11
N ALA A 253 -3.45 -12.18 -6.28
CA ALA A 253 -3.56 -13.56 -6.77
C ALA A 253 -2.19 -14.14 -7.16
N TYR A 254 -1.33 -13.31 -7.77
CA TYR A 254 0.04 -13.69 -8.10
C TYR A 254 0.86 -14.02 -6.85
N GLY A 255 0.78 -13.18 -5.81
CA GLY A 255 1.44 -13.42 -4.53
C GLY A 255 0.89 -14.66 -3.80
N ILE A 256 -0.40 -14.97 -3.90
CA ILE A 256 -0.95 -16.24 -3.41
C ILE A 256 -0.31 -17.43 -4.13
N ALA A 257 -0.12 -17.34 -5.45
CA ALA A 257 0.51 -18.41 -6.22
C ALA A 257 1.98 -18.61 -5.85
N LEU A 258 2.70 -17.54 -5.49
CA LEU A 258 4.11 -17.58 -5.07
C LEU A 258 4.31 -17.88 -3.58
N ALA A 259 3.24 -17.91 -2.80
CA ALA A 259 3.35 -18.06 -1.35
C ALA A 259 3.86 -19.44 -0.95
N GLU A 260 4.59 -19.47 0.16
CA GLU A 260 5.13 -20.69 0.73
C GLU A 260 4.08 -21.39 1.60
N VAL A 261 4.22 -22.71 1.73
CA VAL A 261 3.40 -23.48 2.65
C VAL A 261 4.00 -23.34 4.04
N VAL A 262 3.18 -22.97 5.01
CA VAL A 262 3.65 -22.70 6.37
C VAL A 262 2.92 -23.54 7.39
N SER A 263 3.64 -23.89 8.45
CA SER A 263 3.06 -24.46 9.66
C SER A 263 3.55 -23.68 10.86
N GLU A 264 2.61 -23.03 11.54
CA GLU A 264 2.90 -22.25 12.73
C GLU A 264 2.52 -23.02 13.98
N VAL A 265 3.43 -22.99 14.96
CA VAL A 265 3.22 -23.55 16.29
C VAL A 265 3.71 -22.50 17.28
N GLN A 266 2.87 -22.19 18.26
CA GLN A 266 3.18 -21.22 19.30
C GLN A 266 2.78 -21.79 20.66
N GLU A 267 3.46 -21.34 21.70
CA GLU A 267 3.11 -21.63 23.09
C GLU A 267 3.32 -20.39 23.98
N PRO A 268 2.38 -20.09 24.88
CA PRO A 268 2.55 -19.03 25.86
C PRO A 268 3.63 -19.43 26.86
N VAL A 269 4.49 -18.48 27.22
CA VAL A 269 5.51 -18.65 28.25
C VAL A 269 5.51 -17.45 29.20
N ASN A 270 6.18 -17.56 30.34
CA ASN A 270 6.43 -16.40 31.20
C ASN A 270 7.84 -16.56 31.77
N LEU A 271 8.82 -16.19 30.96
CA LEU A 271 10.24 -16.44 31.24
C LEU A 271 11.02 -15.14 31.16
N VAL A 272 11.98 -14.97 32.07
CA VAL A 272 12.92 -13.85 32.02
C VAL A 272 13.98 -14.12 30.96
N PHE A 273 14.10 -13.23 29.98
CA PHE A 273 15.17 -13.23 29.01
C PHE A 273 16.43 -12.62 29.63
N SER A 274 17.29 -13.47 30.20
CA SER A 274 18.59 -13.05 30.74
C SER A 274 19.73 -13.42 29.79
N ARG A 275 20.53 -12.42 29.40
CA ARG A 275 21.69 -12.61 28.50
C ARG A 275 22.76 -13.39 29.24
N GLY A 276 23.03 -14.62 28.78
CA GLY A 276 24.13 -15.44 29.31
C GLY A 276 23.82 -16.15 30.62
N SER A 277 22.55 -16.23 31.05
CA SER A 277 22.19 -17.15 32.13
C SER A 277 22.27 -18.58 31.62
N LEU A 278 23.07 -19.40 32.30
CA LEU A 278 23.21 -20.84 32.04
C LEU A 278 21.88 -21.59 32.17
N GLU A 279 20.90 -21.01 32.87
CA GLU A 279 19.60 -21.63 33.14
C GLU A 279 18.55 -21.33 32.06
N THR A 280 18.57 -20.14 31.45
CA THR A 280 17.50 -19.71 30.52
C THR A 280 17.77 -20.15 29.07
N VAL A 281 19.03 -20.18 28.64
CA VAL A 281 19.40 -20.58 27.26
C VAL A 281 18.96 -22.01 26.92
N PRO A 282 19.16 -23.03 27.79
CA PRO A 282 18.68 -24.38 27.51
C PRO A 282 17.16 -24.47 27.38
N LEU A 283 16.42 -23.71 28.20
CA LEU A 283 14.95 -23.69 28.16
C LEU A 283 14.42 -23.18 26.81
N PHE A 284 14.92 -22.05 26.32
CA PHE A 284 14.51 -21.53 25.01
C PHE A 284 14.94 -22.47 23.87
N THR A 285 16.13 -23.07 23.99
CA THR A 285 16.64 -24.03 22.99
C THR A 285 15.75 -25.26 22.88
N GLU A 286 15.36 -25.85 24.02
CA GLU A 286 14.48 -27.00 24.09
C GLU A 286 13.08 -26.67 23.53
N ARG A 287 12.51 -25.53 23.92
CA ARG A 287 11.19 -25.08 23.46
C ARG A 287 11.18 -24.84 21.94
N PHE A 288 12.19 -24.15 21.42
CA PHE A 288 12.33 -23.99 19.97
C PHE A 288 12.47 -25.32 19.24
N ALA A 289 13.23 -26.28 19.79
CA ALA A 289 13.38 -27.60 19.18
C ALA A 289 12.04 -28.35 19.12
N MET A 290 11.30 -28.39 20.24
CA MET A 290 9.98 -29.04 20.30
C MET A 290 8.97 -28.41 19.33
N LEU A 291 8.89 -27.07 19.28
CA LEU A 291 7.97 -26.38 18.37
C LEU A 291 8.39 -26.56 16.91
N SER A 292 9.70 -26.57 16.62
CA SER A 292 10.22 -26.84 15.28
C SER A 292 9.86 -28.25 14.82
N GLU A 293 10.02 -29.26 15.68
CA GLU A 293 9.65 -30.66 15.36
C GLU A 293 8.16 -30.80 15.06
N GLN A 294 7.30 -30.13 15.84
CA GLN A 294 5.85 -30.13 15.59
C GLN A 294 5.50 -29.49 14.24
N ALA A 295 6.11 -28.35 13.91
CA ALA A 295 5.90 -27.68 12.63
C ALA A 295 6.40 -28.55 11.46
N GLU A 296 7.59 -29.15 11.61
CA GLU A 296 8.19 -30.03 10.61
C GLU A 296 7.34 -31.26 10.34
N LYS A 297 6.81 -31.90 11.40
CA LYS A 297 5.94 -33.06 11.28
C LYS A 297 4.69 -32.74 10.45
N ARG A 298 4.03 -31.62 10.72
CA ARG A 298 2.84 -31.16 9.98
C ARG A 298 3.15 -30.90 8.49
N LEU A 299 4.34 -30.38 8.19
CA LEU A 299 4.77 -30.13 6.80
C LEU A 299 5.18 -31.44 6.09
N LYS A 300 5.83 -32.37 6.78
CA LYS A 300 6.17 -33.70 6.26
C LYS A 300 4.92 -34.54 5.94
N GLU A 301 3.89 -34.46 6.78
CA GLU A 301 2.59 -35.10 6.52
C GLU A 301 1.91 -34.55 5.25
N GLN A 302 2.25 -33.34 4.84
CA GLN A 302 1.81 -32.72 3.57
C GLN A 302 2.73 -33.02 2.38
N GLY A 303 3.82 -33.79 2.60
CA GLY A 303 4.77 -34.21 1.57
C GLY A 303 6.00 -33.33 1.41
N PHE A 304 6.24 -32.36 2.30
CA PHE A 304 7.42 -31.49 2.23
C PHE A 304 8.60 -32.06 3.01
N ASN A 305 9.76 -32.18 2.35
CA ASN A 305 10.97 -32.76 2.96
C ASN A 305 12.01 -31.71 3.41
N SER A 306 11.92 -30.48 2.89
CA SER A 306 12.81 -29.38 3.23
C SER A 306 12.01 -28.29 3.92
N VAL A 307 12.37 -27.99 5.17
CA VAL A 307 11.69 -26.99 6.00
C VAL A 307 12.72 -26.01 6.54
N HIS A 308 12.45 -24.72 6.35
CA HIS A 308 13.15 -23.63 7.02
C HIS A 308 12.34 -23.17 8.24
N PHE A 309 13.01 -22.63 9.26
CA PHE A 309 12.34 -22.17 10.48
C PHE A 309 12.66 -20.72 10.78
N GLU A 310 11.61 -19.90 10.88
CA GLU A 310 11.67 -18.59 11.51
C GLU A 310 11.23 -18.72 12.98
N ARG A 311 11.91 -17.99 13.87
CA ARG A 311 11.70 -18.09 15.32
C ARG A 311 11.45 -16.71 15.90
N PHE A 312 10.42 -16.64 16.73
CA PHE A 312 9.92 -15.40 17.30
C PHE A 312 9.76 -15.52 18.81
N LEU A 313 10.05 -14.43 19.50
CA LEU A 313 9.75 -14.24 20.92
C LEU A 313 8.88 -12.99 21.09
N HIS A 314 7.80 -13.09 21.84
CA HIS A 314 6.99 -11.93 22.22
C HIS A 314 7.58 -11.31 23.48
N MET A 315 8.30 -10.20 23.33
CA MET A 315 9.18 -9.64 24.36
C MET A 315 8.67 -8.30 24.87
N ARG A 316 8.77 -8.05 26.18
CA ARG A 316 8.53 -6.74 26.80
C ARG A 316 9.46 -6.49 27.97
N TYR A 317 9.63 -5.23 28.35
CA TYR A 317 10.27 -4.93 29.62
C TYR A 317 9.36 -5.32 30.79
N ALA A 318 9.96 -5.73 31.91
CA ALA A 318 9.22 -5.98 33.13
C ALA A 318 8.47 -4.71 33.55
N ARG A 319 7.24 -4.91 34.04
CA ARG A 319 6.31 -3.83 34.46
C ARG A 319 5.92 -2.86 33.34
N THR A 320 5.95 -3.31 32.09
CA THR A 320 5.27 -2.65 30.96
C THR A 320 4.20 -3.58 30.40
N ASP A 321 3.26 -3.00 29.65
CA ASP A 321 2.15 -3.67 28.96
C ASP A 321 2.38 -3.77 27.43
N CYS A 322 3.37 -3.07 26.88
CA CYS A 322 3.73 -3.15 25.46
C CYS A 322 4.71 -4.30 25.18
N ALA A 323 4.22 -5.39 24.58
CA ALA A 323 5.03 -6.50 24.09
C ALA A 323 5.19 -6.47 22.56
N ILE A 324 6.41 -6.70 22.08
CA ILE A 324 6.78 -6.65 20.67
C ILE A 324 7.18 -8.05 20.21
N MET A 325 6.63 -8.50 19.08
CA MET A 325 7.05 -9.76 18.47
C MET A 325 8.41 -9.57 17.79
N VAL A 326 9.42 -10.32 18.22
CA VAL A 326 10.81 -10.16 17.77
C VAL A 326 11.28 -11.42 17.08
N MET A 327 11.67 -11.28 15.82
CA MET A 327 12.38 -12.33 15.07
C MET A 327 13.87 -12.27 15.38
N GLY A 328 14.47 -13.42 15.68
CA GLY A 328 15.91 -13.55 15.95
C GLY A 328 16.59 -14.46 14.93
N ASN A 329 17.84 -14.14 14.60
CA ASN A 329 18.69 -14.99 13.76
C ASN A 329 19.29 -16.11 14.62
N TYR A 330 18.45 -17.05 15.05
CA TYR A 330 18.84 -18.15 15.92
C TYR A 330 19.25 -19.40 15.13
N ASP A 331 20.45 -19.88 15.42
CA ASP A 331 21.01 -21.14 14.94
C ASP A 331 21.03 -22.15 16.08
N SER A 332 20.32 -23.28 15.90
CA SER A 332 20.25 -24.34 16.90
C SER A 332 21.60 -25.01 17.18
N THR A 333 22.58 -24.87 16.29
CA THR A 333 23.94 -25.39 16.48
C THR A 333 24.83 -24.44 17.29
N ASN A 334 24.42 -23.18 17.45
CA ASN A 334 25.15 -22.17 18.20
C ASN A 334 24.21 -21.39 19.14
N PRO A 335 24.04 -21.86 20.40
CA PRO A 335 23.17 -21.22 21.38
C PRO A 335 23.48 -19.74 21.68
N GLU A 336 24.70 -19.26 21.42
CA GLU A 336 25.05 -17.84 21.61
C GLU A 336 24.25 -16.90 20.69
N THR A 337 23.76 -17.44 19.56
CA THR A 337 22.91 -16.70 18.61
C THR A 337 21.55 -16.30 19.19
N LEU A 338 21.15 -16.88 20.33
CA LEU A 338 19.96 -16.45 21.08
C LEU A 338 20.04 -14.96 21.47
N SER A 339 21.24 -14.42 21.65
CA SER A 339 21.46 -12.98 21.91
C SER A 339 20.98 -12.05 20.79
N SER A 340 20.74 -12.56 19.57
CA SER A 340 20.16 -11.79 18.47
C SER A 340 18.75 -11.26 18.81
N PHE A 341 17.95 -12.00 19.58
CA PHE A 341 16.63 -11.56 20.01
C PHE A 341 16.69 -10.30 20.88
N MET A 342 17.58 -10.25 21.88
CA MET A 342 17.73 -9.05 22.72
C MET A 342 18.23 -7.84 21.92
N THR A 343 19.12 -8.08 20.96
CA THR A 343 19.63 -7.03 20.07
C THR A 343 18.50 -6.47 19.19
N ALA A 344 17.71 -7.35 18.58
CA ALA A 344 16.55 -6.98 17.77
C ALA A 344 15.45 -6.31 18.60
N PHE A 345 15.16 -6.81 19.81
CA PHE A 345 14.20 -6.21 20.74
C PHE A 345 14.58 -4.77 21.09
N ASN A 346 15.82 -4.52 21.51
CA ASN A 346 16.27 -3.17 21.85
C ASN A 346 16.26 -2.23 20.65
N ALA A 347 16.62 -2.72 19.47
CA ALA A 347 16.57 -1.93 18.24
C ALA A 347 15.12 -1.54 17.88
N ASN A 348 14.20 -2.51 17.93
CA ASN A 348 12.78 -2.29 17.65
C ASN A 348 12.14 -1.36 18.69
N TYR A 349 12.37 -1.62 19.98
CA TYR A 349 11.82 -0.81 21.07
C TYR A 349 12.34 0.63 21.02
N LYS A 350 13.64 0.84 20.77
CA LYS A 350 14.21 2.18 20.60
C LYS A 350 13.62 2.92 19.41
N ARG A 351 13.37 2.21 18.31
CA ARG A 351 12.78 2.81 17.10
C ARG A 351 11.33 3.22 17.35
N GLU A 352 10.53 2.36 17.96
CA GLU A 352 9.09 2.61 18.17
C GLU A 352 8.83 3.60 19.32
N PHE A 353 9.59 3.56 20.40
CA PHE A 353 9.35 4.37 21.61
C PHE A 353 10.40 5.47 21.85
N GLY A 354 11.53 5.46 21.14
CA GLY A 354 12.59 6.48 21.25
C GLY A 354 13.62 6.25 22.36
N PHE A 355 13.44 5.23 23.22
CA PHE A 355 14.34 4.93 24.33
C PHE A 355 14.46 3.42 24.58
N VAL A 356 15.30 3.00 25.51
CA VAL A 356 15.40 1.62 26.03
C VAL A 356 15.47 1.66 27.56
N LEU A 357 15.18 0.53 28.23
CA LEU A 357 15.15 0.44 29.69
C LEU A 357 16.23 -0.55 30.16
N PRO A 358 17.52 -0.14 30.20
CA PRO A 358 18.65 -1.06 30.35
C PRO A 358 18.66 -1.82 31.68
N ASP A 359 18.13 -1.21 32.76
CA ASP A 359 18.10 -1.80 34.09
C ASP A 359 16.85 -2.65 34.37
N ARG A 360 16.00 -2.85 33.35
CA ARG A 360 14.79 -3.68 33.47
C ARG A 360 15.01 -5.04 32.82
N GLU A 361 14.56 -6.06 33.52
CA GLU A 361 14.44 -7.40 32.96
C GLU A 361 13.52 -7.39 31.75
N VAL A 362 13.79 -8.29 30.81
CA VAL A 362 12.91 -8.53 29.66
C VAL A 362 12.16 -9.82 29.91
N ILE A 363 10.84 -9.78 29.76
CA ILE A 363 9.95 -10.93 29.89
C ILE A 363 9.56 -11.39 28.49
N VAL A 364 9.58 -12.71 28.28
CA VAL A 364 8.99 -13.37 27.12
C VAL A 364 7.63 -13.91 27.53
N ASP A 365 6.58 -13.47 26.84
CA ASP A 365 5.20 -13.90 27.08
C ASP A 365 4.74 -15.03 26.12
N ASP A 366 5.41 -15.20 24.97
CA ASP A 366 5.07 -16.22 23.96
C ASP A 366 6.30 -16.61 23.12
N ILE A 367 6.38 -17.89 22.74
CA ILE A 367 7.37 -18.44 21.80
C ILE A 367 6.63 -18.96 20.57
N ARG A 368 7.02 -18.48 19.38
CA ARG A 368 6.43 -18.89 18.11
C ARG A 368 7.51 -19.41 17.16
N VAL A 369 7.23 -20.55 16.52
CA VAL A 369 8.03 -21.12 15.43
C VAL A 369 7.17 -21.24 14.19
N ARG A 370 7.69 -20.69 13.09
CA ARG A 370 7.08 -20.76 11.76
C ARG A 370 7.96 -21.65 10.89
N GLY A 371 7.46 -22.86 10.63
CA GLY A 371 8.04 -23.77 9.65
C GLY A 371 7.58 -23.37 8.26
N ILE A 372 8.51 -23.29 7.31
CA ILE A 372 8.29 -22.80 5.95
C ILE A 372 8.79 -23.85 4.97
N ALA A 373 7.92 -24.25 4.04
CA ALA A 373 8.23 -25.12 2.94
C ALA A 373 7.99 -24.38 1.61
N SER A 374 9.04 -24.22 0.82
CA SER A 374 8.97 -23.46 -0.42
C SER A 374 8.17 -24.20 -1.50
N SER A 375 7.34 -23.44 -2.22
CA SER A 375 6.79 -23.86 -3.51
C SER A 375 7.60 -23.18 -4.61
N CYS A 376 8.28 -23.96 -5.45
CA CYS A 376 9.23 -23.44 -6.44
C CYS A 376 8.48 -22.85 -7.64
N ILE A 377 8.16 -21.56 -7.62
CA ILE A 377 7.71 -20.83 -8.81
C ILE A 377 8.63 -19.62 -9.01
N LYS A 378 9.48 -19.68 -10.03
CA LYS A 378 10.22 -18.52 -10.55
C LYS A 378 9.65 -18.17 -11.90
N ASN A 379 9.40 -16.89 -12.14
CA ASN A 379 9.03 -16.38 -13.45
C ASN A 379 9.99 -15.25 -13.83
N ASP A 380 11.01 -15.60 -14.61
CA ASP A 380 12.04 -14.69 -15.11
C ASP A 380 11.79 -14.33 -16.60
N GLU A 381 10.53 -14.17 -17.01
CA GLU A 381 10.22 -13.71 -18.37
C GLU A 381 10.61 -12.24 -18.54
N LEU A 382 11.67 -12.03 -19.32
CA LEU A 382 12.13 -10.73 -19.80
C LEU A 382 11.44 -10.35 -21.11
N ILE A 383 11.19 -9.07 -21.30
CA ILE A 383 10.66 -8.52 -22.56
C ILE A 383 11.81 -7.96 -23.43
N GLU A 384 11.52 -7.76 -24.71
CA GLU A 384 12.47 -7.18 -25.66
C GLU A 384 12.88 -5.75 -25.27
N MET A 385 14.16 -5.42 -25.49
CA MET A 385 14.74 -4.11 -25.21
C MET A 385 14.51 -3.15 -26.37
N ALA A 386 14.11 -1.92 -26.06
CA ALA A 386 14.01 -0.84 -27.03
C ALA A 386 15.38 -0.46 -27.59
N SER A 387 15.42 -0.18 -28.90
CA SER A 387 16.63 0.36 -29.55
C SER A 387 16.86 1.85 -29.24
N ASP A 388 15.78 2.60 -28.99
CA ASP A 388 15.81 4.00 -28.53
C ASP A 388 14.83 4.18 -27.35
N PRO A 389 15.26 4.69 -26.19
CA PRO A 389 14.39 4.98 -25.06
C PRO A 389 13.18 5.87 -25.40
N ASN A 390 13.26 6.72 -26.43
CA ASN A 390 12.19 7.66 -26.80
C ASN A 390 11.37 7.21 -28.02
N SER A 391 11.57 5.99 -28.54
CA SER A 391 10.84 5.50 -29.72
C SER A 391 9.41 5.03 -29.45
N ALA A 392 8.93 5.11 -28.21
CA ALA A 392 7.56 4.72 -27.87
C ALA A 392 6.54 5.61 -28.60
N VAL A 393 5.62 4.99 -29.35
CA VAL A 393 4.58 5.70 -30.12
C VAL A 393 3.27 5.69 -29.34
N PRO A 394 2.65 6.86 -29.09
CA PRO A 394 1.33 6.90 -28.47
C PRO A 394 0.25 6.38 -29.43
N VAL A 395 -0.71 5.63 -28.90
CA VAL A 395 -1.87 5.16 -29.66
C VAL A 395 -2.89 6.26 -29.92
N THR A 396 -2.96 7.26 -29.02
CA THR A 396 -3.81 8.43 -29.14
C THR A 396 -3.33 9.54 -28.19
N ALA A 397 -4.01 10.69 -28.20
CA ALA A 397 -3.85 11.75 -27.21
C ALA A 397 -5.21 12.11 -26.61
N THR A 398 -5.21 12.45 -25.32
CA THR A 398 -6.39 12.92 -24.60
C THR A 398 -6.08 14.23 -23.87
N LYS A 399 -7.07 14.78 -23.17
CA LYS A 399 -6.94 15.95 -22.32
C LYS A 399 -7.10 15.55 -20.87
N THR A 400 -6.09 15.82 -20.04
CA THR A 400 -6.17 15.60 -18.59
C THR A 400 -6.07 16.89 -17.83
N PHE A 401 -6.73 16.96 -16.67
CA PHE A 401 -6.71 18.13 -15.80
C PHE A 401 -5.87 17.86 -14.55
N PHE A 402 -4.91 18.76 -14.28
CA PHE A 402 -4.02 18.69 -13.12
C PHE A 402 -4.06 19.98 -12.30
N GLU A 403 -3.52 19.92 -11.08
CA GLU A 403 -3.42 21.07 -10.18
C GLU A 403 -2.71 22.28 -10.80
N ALA A 404 -3.19 23.48 -10.47
CA ALA A 404 -2.59 24.73 -10.91
C ALA A 404 -1.16 24.96 -10.40
N SER A 405 -0.75 24.21 -9.37
CA SER A 405 0.62 24.22 -8.82
C SER A 405 1.66 23.69 -9.81
N TYR A 406 1.25 22.95 -10.85
CA TYR A 406 2.14 22.65 -11.96
C TYR A 406 2.37 23.90 -12.82
N PRO A 407 3.62 24.33 -13.05
CA PRO A 407 3.93 25.59 -13.74
C PRO A 407 3.23 25.76 -15.10
N PHE A 408 2.98 24.64 -15.79
CA PHE A 408 2.36 24.60 -17.11
C PHE A 408 0.85 24.30 -17.09
N ALA A 409 0.30 23.76 -15.99
CA ALA A 409 -1.12 23.39 -15.94
C ALA A 409 -2.02 24.61 -15.70
N LYS A 410 -1.66 25.50 -14.76
CA LYS A 410 -2.44 26.71 -14.41
C LYS A 410 -3.98 26.47 -14.32
N GLY A 411 -4.41 25.29 -13.85
CA GLY A 411 -5.83 24.91 -13.80
C GLY A 411 -6.48 24.73 -15.17
N ARG A 412 -5.76 24.15 -16.13
CA ARG A 412 -6.23 23.87 -17.50
C ARG A 412 -5.98 22.42 -17.87
N PHE A 413 -6.71 21.98 -18.90
CA PHE A 413 -6.45 20.71 -19.55
C PHE A 413 -5.11 20.73 -20.29
N LEU A 414 -4.32 19.68 -20.11
CA LEU A 414 -3.08 19.41 -20.82
C LEU A 414 -3.29 18.26 -21.81
N GLU A 415 -2.74 18.42 -23.00
CA GLU A 415 -2.64 17.32 -23.95
C GLU A 415 -1.74 16.22 -23.37
N THR A 416 -2.24 14.99 -23.39
CA THR A 416 -1.67 13.85 -22.68
C THR A 416 -1.58 12.68 -23.64
N ALA A 417 -0.34 12.23 -23.88
CA ALA A 417 -0.09 11.07 -24.73
C ALA A 417 -0.57 9.78 -24.06
N VAL A 418 -1.20 8.90 -24.82
CA VAL A 418 -1.77 7.63 -24.35
C VAL A 418 -1.01 6.48 -25.00
N TYR A 419 -0.53 5.55 -24.18
CA TYR A 419 0.24 4.38 -24.62
C TYR A 419 -0.46 3.11 -24.15
N GLU A 420 -0.45 2.05 -24.95
CA GLU A 420 -0.83 0.72 -24.50
C GLU A 420 0.40 -0.02 -23.98
N LYS A 421 0.32 -0.58 -22.77
CA LYS A 421 1.45 -1.28 -22.13
C LYS A 421 2.01 -2.41 -22.98
N LYS A 422 1.15 -3.10 -23.73
CA LYS A 422 1.53 -4.25 -24.59
C LYS A 422 2.47 -3.86 -25.74
N ASP A 423 2.48 -2.59 -26.15
CA ASP A 423 3.27 -2.09 -27.27
C ASP A 423 4.59 -1.45 -26.79
N LEU A 424 4.84 -1.44 -25.47
CA LEU A 424 6.03 -0.87 -24.88
C LEU A 424 7.11 -1.93 -24.65
N LEU A 425 8.35 -1.56 -24.95
CA LEU A 425 9.55 -2.37 -24.78
C LEU A 425 10.33 -1.93 -23.55
N ALA A 426 11.18 -2.82 -23.02
CA ALA A 426 12.03 -2.49 -21.90
C ALA A 426 13.01 -1.36 -22.26
N GLY A 427 13.22 -0.43 -21.33
CA GLY A 427 14.04 0.77 -21.53
C GLY A 427 13.30 1.97 -22.12
N HIS A 428 12.05 1.82 -22.60
CA HIS A 428 11.25 2.99 -22.98
C HIS A 428 11.06 3.95 -21.81
N VAL A 429 11.15 5.25 -22.10
CA VAL A 429 10.97 6.34 -21.14
C VAL A 429 9.82 7.23 -21.61
N LEU A 430 8.79 7.35 -20.76
CA LEU A 430 7.59 8.15 -21.03
C LEU A 430 7.58 9.34 -20.07
N ARG A 431 7.63 10.56 -20.61
CA ARG A 431 7.60 11.79 -19.80
C ARG A 431 6.16 12.26 -19.61
N GLY A 432 5.82 12.64 -18.38
CA GLY A 432 4.49 13.15 -18.06
C GLY A 432 4.23 14.54 -18.67
N PRO A 433 2.97 14.90 -18.95
CA PRO A 433 1.77 14.11 -18.72
C PRO A 433 1.59 12.97 -19.73
N ALA A 434 1.42 11.75 -19.25
CA ALA A 434 1.16 10.57 -20.07
C ALA A 434 0.23 9.58 -19.35
N ILE A 435 -0.50 8.79 -20.11
CA ILE A 435 -1.31 7.68 -19.62
C ILE A 435 -0.79 6.38 -20.21
N ILE A 436 -0.56 5.39 -19.35
CA ILE A 436 -0.25 4.02 -19.76
C ILE A 436 -1.47 3.16 -19.45
N LEU A 437 -2.05 2.60 -20.50
CA LEU A 437 -3.19 1.69 -20.44
C LEU A 437 -2.68 0.26 -20.33
N ASP A 438 -2.97 -0.36 -19.20
CA ASP A 438 -2.83 -1.80 -19.05
C ASP A 438 -4.22 -2.46 -19.17
N ARG A 439 -4.26 -3.76 -19.39
CA ARG A 439 -5.50 -4.50 -19.66
C ARG A 439 -6.61 -4.25 -18.62
N ASN A 440 -6.21 -4.07 -17.36
CA ASN A 440 -7.13 -3.94 -16.22
C ASN A 440 -6.83 -2.70 -15.34
N SER A 441 -5.93 -1.81 -15.76
CA SER A 441 -5.57 -0.63 -14.95
C SER A 441 -5.17 0.56 -15.83
N THR A 442 -5.31 1.75 -15.27
CA THR A 442 -4.87 2.99 -15.92
C THR A 442 -3.83 3.66 -15.04
N ILE A 443 -2.67 3.94 -15.61
CA ILE A 443 -1.53 4.51 -14.90
C ILE A 443 -1.32 5.92 -15.39
N VAL A 444 -1.36 6.89 -14.48
CA VAL A 444 -1.19 8.31 -14.79
C VAL A 444 0.22 8.74 -14.42
N VAL A 445 1.00 9.07 -15.44
CA VAL A 445 2.30 9.71 -15.28
C VAL A 445 2.07 11.21 -15.23
N GLU A 446 2.05 11.78 -14.03
CA GLU A 446 1.79 13.21 -13.82
C GLU A 446 2.88 14.10 -14.43
N PRO A 447 2.59 15.40 -14.67
CA PRO A 447 3.62 16.35 -15.11
C PRO A 447 4.83 16.35 -14.18
N LEU A 448 6.02 16.53 -14.77
CA LEU A 448 7.32 16.46 -14.07
C LEU A 448 7.71 15.06 -13.55
N CYS A 449 6.89 14.03 -13.76
CA CYS A 449 7.27 12.63 -13.53
C CYS A 449 7.69 11.96 -14.84
N SER A 450 8.38 10.83 -14.74
CA SER A 450 8.64 9.94 -15.87
C SER A 450 8.39 8.49 -15.52
N ALA A 451 7.95 7.70 -16.49
CA ALA A 451 7.85 6.26 -16.39
C ALA A 451 8.95 5.59 -17.20
N VAL A 452 9.54 4.53 -16.65
CA VAL A 452 10.52 3.68 -17.32
C VAL A 452 10.00 2.25 -17.31
N ILE A 453 9.99 1.60 -18.48
CA ILE A 453 9.62 0.19 -18.58
C ILE A 453 10.85 -0.66 -18.25
N THR A 454 10.71 -1.55 -17.27
CA THR A 454 11.80 -2.41 -16.81
C THR A 454 11.90 -3.69 -17.65
N THR A 455 13.00 -4.42 -17.50
CA THR A 455 13.32 -5.61 -18.30
C THR A 455 12.33 -6.76 -18.12
N ASP A 456 11.65 -6.83 -16.97
CA ASP A 456 10.59 -7.80 -16.66
C ASP A 456 9.20 -7.32 -17.14
N GLY A 457 9.10 -6.13 -17.73
CA GLY A 457 7.84 -5.53 -18.21
C GLY A 457 7.03 -4.81 -17.14
N SER A 458 7.61 -4.57 -15.96
CA SER A 458 7.07 -3.69 -14.94
C SER A 458 7.34 -2.22 -15.28
N ILE A 459 6.76 -1.31 -14.51
CA ILE A 459 6.85 0.14 -14.72
C ILE A 459 7.44 0.78 -13.47
N ARG A 460 8.53 1.51 -13.63
CA ARG A 460 9.09 2.37 -12.58
C ARG A 460 8.72 3.82 -12.87
N LEU A 461 8.02 4.47 -11.94
CA LEU A 461 7.78 5.90 -11.99
C LEU A 461 8.84 6.61 -11.15
N ASP A 462 9.52 7.56 -11.77
CA ASP A 462 10.39 8.51 -11.11
C ASP A 462 9.57 9.78 -10.84
N VAL A 463 9.29 10.03 -9.55
CA VAL A 463 8.42 11.10 -9.08
C VAL A 463 9.28 12.25 -8.58
N CYS A 464 9.18 13.41 -9.24
CA CYS A 464 9.81 14.61 -8.74
C CYS A 464 9.06 15.13 -7.52
N SER A 465 9.79 15.39 -6.43
CA SER A 465 9.28 16.21 -5.34
C SER A 465 8.94 17.59 -5.90
N ARG A 466 7.80 18.17 -5.52
CA ARG A 466 7.65 19.64 -5.61
C ARG A 466 8.92 20.23 -5.01
N GLU A 467 9.54 21.20 -5.67
CA GLU A 467 10.55 22.02 -5.00
C GLU A 467 9.97 22.34 -3.63
N ALA A 468 10.61 21.82 -2.59
CA ALA A 468 10.17 22.09 -1.25
C ALA A 468 10.17 23.61 -1.17
N GLN A 469 8.99 24.23 -1.05
CA GLN A 469 8.94 25.55 -0.46
C GLN A 469 9.67 25.33 0.85
N ARG A 470 10.92 25.80 0.93
CA ARG A 470 11.68 25.84 2.17
C ARG A 470 10.79 26.65 3.08
N ILE A 471 10.02 25.99 3.94
CA ILE A 471 9.42 26.61 5.09
C ILE A 471 10.63 26.92 5.98
N GLY A 472 11.26 28.05 5.72
CA GLY A 472 12.36 28.55 6.50
C GLY A 472 11.84 28.82 7.90
N THR A 473 12.60 28.44 8.92
CA THR A 473 12.36 28.79 10.33
C THR A 473 12.54 30.28 10.62
N GLN A 474 12.48 31.14 9.60
CA GLN A 474 12.51 32.59 9.77
C GLN A 474 11.15 33.03 10.30
N VAL A 475 11.09 33.08 11.63
CA VAL A 475 10.10 33.83 12.38
C VAL A 475 9.95 35.21 11.74
N TRP A 476 8.74 35.52 11.29
CA TRP A 476 8.31 36.86 10.90
C TRP A 476 8.60 37.81 12.07
N ARG A 477 9.72 38.54 12.01
CA ARG A 477 9.92 39.76 12.78
C ARG A 477 9.54 40.92 11.88
N GLU A 478 8.24 41.21 11.82
CA GLU A 478 7.76 42.50 11.35
C GLU A 478 7.82 43.50 12.50
N SER A 479 8.77 44.43 12.37
CA SER A 479 8.61 45.87 12.61
C SER A 479 7.66 46.33 13.72
N GLU A 480 8.23 46.63 14.88
CA GLU A 480 7.78 47.73 15.74
C GLU A 480 8.94 48.73 15.89
N GLU A 481 9.09 49.60 14.90
CA GLU A 481 9.68 50.92 15.07
C GLU A 481 8.78 51.89 14.31
N TYR A 482 7.84 52.54 15.00
CA TYR A 482 7.38 53.88 14.67
C TYR A 482 6.78 54.54 15.93
N ASN A 483 7.45 55.64 16.32
CA ASN A 483 7.18 56.65 17.36
C ASN A 483 7.61 56.37 18.80
#